data_AF-A0AA44Q5G0-F1
#
_entry.id   AF-A0AA44Q5G0-F1
#
_cell.length_a   1.000
_cell.length_b   1.000
_cell.length_c   1.000
_cell.angle_alpha   90.00
_cell.angle_beta   90.00
_cell.angle_gamma   90.00
#
_symmetry.space_group_name_H-M   'P 1'
#
loop_
_entity.id
_entity.type
_entity.pdbx_description
1 polymer ?
#
loop_
_entity_poly.entity_id
_entity_poly.type
_entity_poly.pdbx_seq_one_letter_code
_entity_poly.pdbx_strand_id
1 'polypeptide(L)' 'MVALAFIFGAIFIAWGFYRIKNDFRKNKKKNNIISFLLQGGASGIGQLVGGIIFIIIGIFALITK' A
#
# COMPACT_ATOMS: atom_id res chain seq x y z
N MET A 1 3.64 8.67 -18.89
CA MET A 1 2.49 8.14 -18.11
C MET A 1 2.85 6.87 -17.35
N VAL A 2 3.39 5.85 -18.01
CA VAL A 2 3.82 4.59 -17.37
C VAL A 2 4.87 4.77 -16.26
N ALA A 3 5.92 5.56 -16.49
CA ALA A 3 6.96 5.79 -15.48
C ALA A 3 6.40 6.40 -14.18
N LEU A 4 5.38 7.25 -14.27
CA LEU A 4 4.69 7.81 -13.11
C LEU A 4 3.97 6.71 -12.32
N ALA A 5 3.37 5.72 -12.98
CA ALA A 5 2.70 4.62 -12.31
C ALA A 5 3.65 3.81 -11.40
N PHE A 6 4.89 3.57 -11.86
CA PHE A 6 5.91 2.90 -11.06
C PHE A 6 6.44 3.77 -9.91
N ILE A 7 6.67 5.07 -10.16
CA ILE A 7 7.15 6.00 -9.12
C ILE A 7 6.11 6.14 -8.01
N PHE A 8 4.84 6.41 -8.36
CA PHE A 8 3.77 6.50 -7.38
C PHE A 8 3.52 5.15 -6.70
N GLY A 9 3.54 4.05 -7.43
CA GLY A 9 3.38 2.70 -6.87
C GLY A 9 4.44 2.40 -5.80
N ALA A 10 5.72 2.69 -6.08
CA ALA A 10 6.81 2.51 -5.13
C ALA A 10 6.67 3.40 -3.89
N ILE A 11 6.31 4.67 -4.06
CA ILE A 11 6.06 5.62 -2.95
C ILE A 11 4.89 5.11 -2.08
N PHE A 12 3.80 4.66 -2.69
CA PHE A 12 2.63 4.15 -1.97
C PHE A 12 2.95 2.87 -1.17
N ILE A 13 3.74 1.95 -1.74
CA ILE A 13 4.17 0.75 -1.03
C ILE A 13 5.09 1.10 0.14
N ALA A 14 6.09 1.97 -0.08
CA ALA A 14 7.02 2.38 0.98
C ALA A 14 6.30 3.11 2.12
N TRP A 15 5.38 4.02 1.78
CA TRP A 15 4.59 4.77 2.75
C TRP A 15 3.59 3.87 3.49
N GLY A 16 2.96 2.92 2.79
CA GLY A 16 2.09 1.90 3.37
C GLY A 16 2.85 1.06 4.40
N PHE A 17 4.06 0.59 4.07
CA PHE A 17 4.92 -0.13 5.01
C PHE A 17 5.28 0.70 6.24
N TYR A 18 5.67 1.97 6.05
CA TYR A 18 5.99 2.88 7.15
C TYR A 18 4.79 3.06 8.10
N ARG A 19 3.59 3.30 7.55
CA ARG A 19 2.35 3.45 8.33
C ARG A 19 1.97 2.19 9.07
N ILE A 20 1.99 1.03 8.42
CA ILE A 20 1.73 -0.26 9.06
C ILE A 20 2.67 -0.45 10.25
N LYS A 21 3.98 -0.24 10.05
CA LYS A 21 4.99 -0.36 11.11
C LYS A 21 4.73 0.60 12.27
N ASN A 22 4.36 1.85 11.99
CA ASN A 22 4.12 2.85 13.02
C ASN A 22 2.81 2.60 13.79
N ASP A 23 1.74 2.24 13.08
CA ASP A 23 0.42 1.95 13.65
C ASP A 23 0.46 0.69 14.54
N PHE A 24 1.16 -0.37 14.11
CA PHE A 24 1.40 -1.55 14.96
C PHE A 24 2.30 -1.28 16.15
N ARG A 25 3.30 -0.40 16.00
CA ARG A 25 4.21 -0.06 17.10
C ARG A 25 3.50 0.74 18.20
N LYS A 26 2.59 1.64 17.83
CA LYS A 26 1.80 2.43 18.79
C LYS A 26 0.75 1.61 19.54
N ASN A 27 0.15 0.59 18.90
CA ASN A 27 -0.97 -0.18 19.48
C ASN A 27 -0.64 -1.67 19.69
N LYS A 28 0.59 -1.99 20.15
CA LYS A 28 1.09 -3.37 20.35
C LYS A 28 0.19 -4.29 21.19
N LYS A 29 -0.62 -3.75 22.12
CA LYS A 29 -1.50 -4.52 23.03
C LYS A 29 -2.95 -4.70 22.54
N LYS A 30 -3.39 -3.95 21.52
CA LYS A 30 -4.81 -3.92 21.06
C LYS A 30 -4.98 -4.26 19.57
N ASN A 31 -3.89 -4.29 18.80
CA ASN A 31 -3.95 -4.61 17.36
C ASN A 31 -3.97 -6.13 17.13
N ASN A 32 -5.18 -6.71 17.10
CA ASN A 32 -5.40 -8.01 16.49
C ASN A 32 -5.46 -7.88 14.95
N ILE A 33 -5.16 -8.97 14.23
CA ILE A 33 -5.25 -9.05 12.76
C ILE A 33 -6.60 -8.55 12.23
N ILE A 34 -7.69 -8.79 12.97
CA ILE A 34 -9.04 -8.31 12.64
C ILE A 34 -9.14 -6.78 12.73
N SER A 35 -8.55 -6.15 13.76
CA SER A 35 -8.50 -4.69 13.91
C SER A 35 -7.63 -4.06 12.81
N PHE A 36 -6.55 -4.74 12.43
CA PHE A 36 -5.67 -4.34 11.35
C PHE A 36 -6.37 -4.43 9.97
N LEU A 37 -7.19 -5.46 9.73
CA LEU A 37 -8.02 -5.57 8.54
C LEU A 37 -9.16 -4.54 8.50
N LEU A 38 -9.86 -4.32 9.61
CA LEU A 38 -10.96 -3.35 9.71
C LEU A 38 -10.48 -1.89 9.57
N GLN A 39 -9.33 -1.55 10.15
CA GLN A 39 -8.68 -0.25 9.91
C GLN A 39 -7.87 -0.24 8.61
N GLY A 40 -7.64 -1.41 8.01
CA GLY A 40 -6.81 -1.67 6.84
C GLY A 40 -7.11 -0.80 5.64
N GLY A 41 -8.41 -0.58 5.38
CA GLY A 41 -8.87 0.25 4.26
C GLY A 41 -8.42 1.71 4.34
N ALA A 42 -8.33 2.28 5.56
CA ALA A 42 -7.88 3.65 5.80
C ALA A 42 -6.44 3.74 6.35
N SER A 43 -5.80 2.59 6.62
CA SER A 43 -4.43 2.49 7.14
C SER A 43 -3.42 2.22 6.02
N GLY A 44 -2.18 1.92 6.40
CA GLY A 44 -1.12 1.61 5.44
C GLY A 44 -1.39 0.40 4.55
N ILE A 45 -2.36 -0.49 4.84
CA ILE A 45 -2.72 -1.61 3.95
C ILE A 45 -3.34 -1.12 2.65
N GLY A 46 -4.30 -0.19 2.72
CA GLY A 46 -4.93 0.39 1.52
C GLY A 46 -3.90 1.06 0.61
N GLN A 47 -2.89 1.70 1.20
CA GLN A 47 -1.76 2.30 0.47
C GLN A 47 -0.85 1.23 -0.17
N LEU A 48 -0.63 0.11 0.51
CA LEU A 48 0.18 -1.00 0.01
C LEU A 48 -0.52 -1.71 -1.16
N VAL A 49 -1.80 -2.05 -0.98
CA VAL A 49 -2.65 -2.67 -2.02
C VAL A 49 -2.83 -1.72 -3.20
N GLY A 50 -3.10 -0.44 -2.94
CA GLY A 50 -3.22 0.57 -3.98
C GLY A 50 -1.93 0.76 -4.78
N GLY A 51 -0.77 0.78 -4.11
CA GLY A 51 0.53 0.85 -4.77
C GLY A 51 0.83 -0.37 -5.65
N ILE A 52 0.49 -1.58 -5.19
CA ILE A 52 0.60 -2.81 -5.97
C ILE A 52 -0.29 -2.74 -7.22
N ILE A 53 -1.56 -2.33 -7.08
CA ILE A 53 -2.49 -2.18 -8.20
C ILE A 53 -1.93 -1.16 -9.22
N PHE A 54 -1.35 -0.05 -8.74
CA PHE A 54 -0.73 0.95 -9.61
C PHE A 54 0.44 0.38 -10.42
N ILE A 55 1.29 -0.45 -9.82
CA ILE A 55 2.37 -1.15 -10.52
C ILE A 55 1.80 -2.11 -11.56
N ILE A 56 0.77 -2.89 -11.21
CA ILE A 56 0.12 -3.84 -12.13
C ILE A 56 -0.44 -3.10 -13.35
N ILE A 57 -1.15 -1.98 -13.15
CA ILE A 57 -1.67 -1.15 -14.25
C ILE A 57 -0.53 -0.60 -15.09
N GLY A 58 0.58 -0.18 -14.47
CA GLY A 58 1.79 0.26 -15.18
C GLY A 58 2.39 -0.84 -16.06
N ILE A 59 2.41 -2.09 -15.59
CA ILE A 59 2.87 -3.26 -16.35
C ILE A 59 1.92 -3.55 -17.51
N PHE A 60 0.60 -3.59 -17.28
CA PHE A 60 -0.37 -3.79 -18.36
C PHE A 60 -0.22 -2.72 -19.43
N ALA A 61 -0.08 -1.45 -19.05
CA ALA A 61 0.12 -0.34 -19.98
C ALA A 61 1.44 -0.40 -20.76
N LEU A 62 2.43 -1.22 -20.34
CA LEU A 62 3.62 -1.53 -21.16
C LEU A 62 3.34 -2.64 -22.17
N ILE A 63 2.49 -3.61 -21.80
CA ILE A 63 2.17 -4.79 -22.61
C ILE A 63 1.15 -4.45 -23.71
N THR A 64 0.14 -3.62 -23.43
CA THR A 64 -0.83 -3.14 -24.43
C THR A 64 -0.32 -1.99 -25.29
N LYS A 65 0.94 -1.58 -25.10
CA LYS A 65 1.57 -0.55 -25.91
C LYS A 65 2.07 -1.09 -27.25
#